data_AF-A0A1H4AJZ5-F1
#
_entry.id   AF-A0A1H4AJZ5-F1
#
_cell.length_a   1.000
_cell.length_b   1.000
_cell.length_c   1.000
_cell.angle_alpha   90.00
_cell.angle_beta   90.00
_cell.angle_gamma   90.00
#
_symmetry.space_group_name_H-M   'P 1'
#
loop_
_entity.id
_entity.type
_entity.pdbx_description
1 polymer ?
#
loop_
_entity_poly.entity_id
_entity_poly.type
_entity_poly.pdbx_seq_one_letter_code
_entity_poly.pdbx_strand_id
1 'polypeptide(L)'
;MSSYTSIILFISPGENLSKRMEEVNGYKMEDGRAFSMIDVNGKPYPDVFPRFMLCGAYNHFNLEHFLTYLRSNVFWEEPQNVRLIVQDDLSENVDYYSL
;
A
#
# COMPACT_ATOMS: atom_id res chain seq x y z
N MET A 1 18.98 16.45 0.53
CA MET A 1 18.23 15.56 1.45
C MET A 1 17.40 14.63 0.59
N SER A 2 17.40 13.33 0.85
CA SER A 2 16.50 12.38 0.17
C SER A 2 15.11 12.49 0.81
N SER A 3 14.09 12.89 0.07
CA SER A 3 12.69 12.82 0.51
C SER A 3 12.24 11.37 0.41
N TYR A 4 11.55 10.88 1.45
CA TYR A 4 10.87 9.60 1.42
C TYR A 4 9.37 9.83 1.36
N THR A 5 8.69 8.92 0.69
CA THR A 5 7.25 8.79 0.70
C THR A 5 6.89 7.53 1.48
N SER A 6 6.24 7.70 2.61
CA SER A 6 5.65 6.64 3.41
C SER A 6 4.26 6.30 2.86
N ILE A 7 3.97 5.01 2.73
CA ILE A 7 2.68 4.51 2.26
C ILE A 7 2.12 3.47 3.22
N ILE A 8 0.80 3.54 3.43
CA ILE A 8 0.04 2.56 4.21
C ILE A 8 -1.18 2.14 3.38
N LEU A 9 -1.32 0.85 3.12
CA LEU A 9 -2.45 0.29 2.39
C LEU A 9 -3.31 -0.54 3.33
N PHE A 10 -4.54 -0.08 3.55
CA PHE A 10 -5.57 -0.84 4.24
C PHE A 10 -6.33 -1.70 3.25
N ILE A 11 -6.40 -2.99 3.54
CA ILE A 11 -7.09 -4.00 2.72
C ILE A 11 -8.23 -4.60 3.55
N SER A 12 -9.36 -4.85 2.90
CA SER A 12 -10.52 -5.48 3.56
C SER A 12 -10.19 -6.88 4.09
N PRO A 13 -10.73 -7.30 5.24
CA PRO A 13 -10.65 -8.71 5.68
C PRO A 13 -11.32 -9.69 4.72
N GLY A 14 -12.22 -9.22 3.86
CA GLY A 14 -12.86 -10.05 2.83
C GLY A 14 -11.89 -10.52 1.74
N GLU A 15 -10.72 -9.88 1.63
CA GLU A 15 -9.73 -10.17 0.60
C GLU A 15 -8.81 -11.33 1.01
N ASN A 16 -8.30 -12.06 0.02
CA ASN A 16 -7.19 -12.99 0.25
C ASN A 16 -5.87 -12.23 0.40
N LEU A 17 -5.45 -11.94 1.64
CA LEU A 17 -4.23 -11.16 1.92
C LEU A 17 -2.99 -11.68 1.19
N SER A 18 -2.73 -12.99 1.22
CA SER A 18 -1.53 -13.55 0.58
C SER A 18 -1.50 -13.27 -0.92
N LYS A 19 -2.66 -13.41 -1.58
CA LYS A 19 -2.79 -13.10 -3.01
C LYS A 19 -2.68 -11.60 -3.28
N ARG A 20 -3.36 -10.74 -2.51
CA ARG A 20 -3.27 -9.28 -2.64
C ARG A 20 -1.84 -8.78 -2.44
N MET A 21 -1.13 -9.33 -1.45
CA MET A 21 0.25 -8.97 -1.15
C MET A 21 1.21 -9.35 -2.28
N GLU A 22 1.03 -10.54 -2.88
CA GLU A 22 1.80 -10.94 -4.06
C GLU A 22 1.55 -9.99 -5.24
N GLU A 23 0.29 -9.66 -5.52
CA GLU A 23 -0.07 -8.74 -6.61
C GLU A 23 0.45 -7.32 -6.36
N VAL A 24 0.30 -6.77 -5.15
CA VAL A 24 0.82 -5.44 -4.78
C VAL A 24 2.35 -5.40 -4.88
N ASN A 25 3.04 -6.43 -4.40
CA ASN A 25 4.50 -6.54 -4.49
C ASN A 25 5.00 -6.87 -5.90
N GLY A 26 4.11 -7.16 -6.85
CA GLY A 26 4.41 -7.26 -8.27
C GLY A 26 4.69 -5.90 -8.92
N TYR A 27 4.41 -4.79 -8.23
CA TYR A 27 4.73 -3.44 -8.70
C TYR A 27 6.23 -3.26 -8.89
N LYS A 28 6.62 -2.58 -9.97
CA LYS A 28 8.01 -2.20 -10.24
C LYS A 28 8.13 -0.69 -10.25
N MET A 29 9.06 -0.16 -9.46
CA MET A 29 9.40 1.26 -9.51
C MET A 29 9.97 1.60 -10.89
N GLU A 30 9.74 2.84 -11.36
CA GLU A 30 10.17 3.28 -12.69
C GLU A 30 11.68 3.22 -12.89
N ASP A 31 12.44 3.37 -11.80
CA ASP A 31 13.90 3.25 -11.79
C ASP A 31 14.41 1.80 -11.64
N GLY A 32 13.52 0.83 -11.63
CA GLY A 32 13.84 -0.60 -11.53
C GLY A 32 14.18 -1.08 -10.12
N ARG A 33 14.11 -0.22 -9.09
CA ARG A 33 14.28 -0.68 -7.69
C ARG A 33 13.15 -1.61 -7.27
N ALA A 34 13.49 -2.52 -6.36
CA ALA A 34 12.53 -3.45 -5.79
C ALA A 34 11.52 -2.69 -4.93
N PHE A 35 10.24 -3.01 -5.14
CA PHE A 35 9.15 -2.59 -4.29
C PHE A 35 8.68 -3.77 -3.44
N SER A 36 8.38 -3.51 -2.17
CA SER A 36 7.84 -4.51 -1.27
C SER A 36 7.18 -3.82 -0.09
N MET A 37 5.93 -4.16 0.19
CA MET A 37 5.22 -3.77 1.39
C MET A 37 5.20 -4.92 2.40
N ILE A 38 5.21 -4.58 3.67
CA ILE A 38 5.16 -5.53 4.79
C ILE A 38 3.80 -5.48 5.46
N ASP A 39 3.24 -6.64 5.83
CA ASP A 39 2.08 -6.69 6.72
C ASP A 39 2.53 -6.38 8.15
N VAL A 40 1.98 -5.32 8.72
CA VAL A 40 2.30 -4.90 10.09
C VAL A 40 1.32 -5.43 11.13
N ASN A 41 0.20 -6.03 10.70
CA ASN A 41 -0.72 -6.67 11.63
C ASN A 41 -0.19 -8.03 12.07
N GLY A 42 0.32 -8.85 11.17
CA GLY A 42 0.81 -10.19 11.53
C GLY A 42 -0.31 -11.10 12.04
N LYS A 43 -0.08 -11.83 13.16
CA LYS A 43 -1.12 -12.60 13.89
C LYS A 43 -1.39 -12.00 15.28
N PRO A 44 -1.95 -10.79 15.40
CA PRO A 44 -2.18 -10.20 16.71
C PRO A 44 -3.54 -10.71 17.22
N TYR A 45 -3.52 -11.59 18.21
CA TYR A 45 -4.73 -11.94 18.95
C TYR A 45 -4.79 -11.14 20.26
N PRO A 46 -5.91 -10.46 20.60
CA PRO A 46 -7.14 -10.34 19.80
C PRO A 46 -6.96 -9.42 18.59
N ASP A 47 -7.81 -9.59 17.57
CA ASP A 47 -7.81 -8.74 16.37
C ASP A 47 -8.19 -7.30 16.73
N VAL A 48 -7.19 -6.47 17.04
CA VAL A 48 -7.39 -5.04 17.33
C VAL A 48 -7.81 -4.29 16.06
N PHE A 49 -7.38 -4.78 14.89
CA PHE A 49 -7.73 -4.24 13.59
C PHE A 49 -8.34 -5.33 12.71
N PRO A 50 -9.61 -5.21 12.31
CA PRO A 50 -10.26 -6.19 11.44
C PRO A 50 -9.82 -6.07 9.97
N ARG A 51 -8.86 -5.21 9.63
CA ARG A 51 -8.38 -4.96 8.26
C ARG A 51 -6.91 -5.33 8.20
N PHE A 52 -6.43 -5.77 7.04
CA PHE A 52 -4.98 -5.93 6.83
C PHE A 52 -4.33 -4.58 6.58
N MET A 53 -3.11 -4.40 7.07
CA MET A 53 -2.35 -3.16 6.93
C MET A 53 -0.99 -3.48 6.34
N LEU A 54 -0.76 -3.07 5.10
CA LEU A 54 0.54 -3.15 4.46
C LEU A 54 1.24 -1.79 4.54
N CYS A 55 2.53 -1.76 4.87
CA CYS A 55 3.30 -0.53 5.00
C CYS A 55 4.61 -0.58 4.21
N GLY A 56 5.10 0.58 3.78
CA GLY A 56 6.41 0.75 3.14
C GLY A 56 6.83 2.22 3.08
N ALA A 57 8.11 2.47 2.88
CA ALA A 57 8.65 3.83 2.68
C ALA A 57 9.70 3.82 1.58
N TYR A 58 9.61 4.75 0.64
CA TYR A 58 10.41 4.74 -0.59
C TYR A 58 10.91 6.14 -0.93
N ASN A 59 12.20 6.25 -1.26
CA ASN A 59 12.75 7.46 -1.86
C ASN A 59 12.35 7.52 -3.35
N HIS A 60 12.10 8.71 -3.91
CA HIS A 60 11.70 8.94 -5.32
C HIS A 60 10.49 8.10 -5.75
N PHE A 61 9.45 8.05 -4.92
CA PHE A 61 8.25 7.27 -5.20
C PHE A 61 7.32 7.98 -6.19
N ASN A 62 7.00 7.34 -7.32
CA ASN A 62 5.98 7.85 -8.24
C ASN A 62 4.59 7.36 -7.82
N LEU A 63 3.87 8.20 -7.09
CA LEU A 63 2.55 7.90 -6.54
C LEU A 63 1.50 7.63 -7.62
N GLU A 64 1.45 8.47 -8.66
CA GLU A 64 0.44 8.33 -9.74
C GLU A 64 0.60 7.02 -10.51
N HIS A 65 1.85 6.63 -10.78
CA HIS A 65 2.14 5.34 -11.41
C HIS A 65 1.73 4.18 -10.51
N PHE A 66 2.01 4.25 -9.21
CA PHE A 66 1.58 3.23 -8.26
C PHE A 66 0.05 3.13 -8.14
N LEU A 67 -0.67 4.26 -8.05
CA LEU A 67 -2.14 4.29 -8.03
C LEU A 67 -2.73 3.66 -9.30
N THR A 68 -2.12 3.95 -10.46
CA THR A 68 -2.53 3.34 -11.74
C THR A 68 -2.34 1.82 -11.72
N TYR A 69 -1.19 1.35 -11.20
CA TYR A 69 -0.91 -0.06 -11.03
C TYR A 69 -1.93 -0.74 -10.09
N LEU A 70 -2.18 -0.16 -8.92
CA LEU A 70 -3.14 -0.71 -7.96
C LEU A 70 -4.55 -0.85 -8.53
N ARG A 71 -4.97 0.08 -9.41
CA ARG A 71 -6.29 0.05 -10.05
C ARG A 71 -6.38 -0.92 -11.23
N SER A 72 -5.27 -1.16 -11.92
CA SER A 72 -5.27 -1.88 -13.20
C SER A 72 -4.75 -3.32 -13.11
N ASN A 73 -3.91 -3.59 -12.11
CA ASN A 73 -3.16 -4.84 -12.01
C ASN A 73 -3.46 -5.64 -10.73
N VAL A 74 -4.07 -5.01 -9.73
CA VAL A 74 -4.48 -5.69 -8.50
C VAL A 74 -5.99 -5.95 -8.54
N PHE A 75 -6.38 -7.21 -8.41
CA PHE A 75 -7.76 -7.67 -8.51
C PHE A 75 -8.51 -7.60 -7.18
N TRP A 76 -8.97 -6.41 -6.80
CA TRP A 76 -9.75 -6.20 -5.58
C TRP A 76 -11.15 -6.85 -5.66
N GLU A 77 -11.52 -7.63 -4.66
CA GLU A 77 -12.86 -8.17 -4.47
C GLU A 77 -13.79 -7.12 -3.83
N GLU A 78 -13.25 -6.29 -2.94
CA GLU A 78 -13.95 -5.19 -2.26
C GLU A 78 -13.20 -3.85 -2.39
N PRO A 79 -13.02 -3.30 -3.61
CA PRO A 79 -12.24 -2.08 -3.85
C PRO A 79 -12.70 -0.89 -2.99
N GLN A 80 -14.01 -0.76 -2.75
CA GLN A 80 -14.60 0.27 -1.91
C GLN A 80 -14.09 0.27 -0.46
N ASN A 81 -13.53 -0.85 0.02
CA ASN A 81 -12.97 -1.04 1.35
C ASN A 81 -11.44 -0.93 1.39
N VAL A 82 -10.80 -0.72 0.24
CA VAL A 82 -9.34 -0.55 0.13
C VAL A 82 -8.99 0.94 0.19
N ARG A 83 -7.99 1.29 1.00
CA ARG A 83 -7.56 2.69 1.19
C ARG A 83 -6.04 2.77 1.21
N LEU A 84 -5.49 3.70 0.44
CA LEU A 84 -4.07 4.05 0.48
C LEU A 84 -3.91 5.38 1.21
N ILE A 85 -3.01 5.43 2.19
CA ILE A 85 -2.55 6.63 2.87
C ILE A 85 -1.13 6.89 2.43
N VAL A 86 -0.82 8.16 2.13
CA VAL A 86 0.49 8.59 1.66
C VAL A 86 0.97 9.79 2.46
N GLN A 87 2.24 9.79 2.85
CA GLN A 87 2.87 10.90 3.54
C GLN A 87 4.27 11.13 2.95
N ASP A 88 4.53 12.34 2.44
CA ASP A 88 5.87 12.78 2.05
C ASP A 88 6.57 13.40 3.26
N ASP A 89 7.81 13.01 3.54
CA ASP A 89 8.61 13.54 4.65
C ASP A 89 8.81 15.06 4.60
N LEU A 90 8.69 15.69 3.42
CA LEU A 90 8.77 17.15 3.27
C LEU A 90 7.41 17.86 3.37
N SER A 91 6.32 17.10 3.47
CA SER A 91 4.95 17.59 3.55
C SER A 91 4.37 17.34 4.94
N GLU A 92 3.71 18.34 5.51
CA GLU A 92 2.88 18.14 6.71
C GLU A 92 1.54 17.47 6.38
N ASN A 93 1.20 17.34 5.09
CA ASN A 93 -0.06 16.76 4.65
C ASN A 93 0.03 15.23 4.57
N VAL A 94 -1.07 14.60 4.96
CA VAL A 94 -1.33 13.17 4.76
C VAL A 94 -2.44 13.05 3.72
N ASP A 95 -2.14 12.38 2.61
CA ASP A 95 -3.07 12.19 1.52
C ASP A 95 -3.77 10.83 1.60
N TYR A 96 -5.04 10.80 1.21
CA TYR A 96 -5.90 9.62 1.30
C TYR A 96 -6.51 9.29 -0.06
N TYR A 97 -6.36 8.05 -0.49
CA TYR A 97 -6.87 7.57 -1.77
C TYR A 97 -7.78 6.37 -1.57
N SER A 98 -8.90 6.37 -2.29
CA SER A 98 -9.73 5.19 -2.50
C SER A 98 -9.38 4.57 -3.84
N LEU A 99 -9.31 3.23 -3.88
CA LEU A 99 -8.94 2.46 -5.07
C LEU A 99 -10.18 2.02 -5.85
#